data_AF-A0A8X9A1S3-F1
#
_entry.id   AF-A0A8X9A1S3-F1
#
_cell.length_a   1.000
_cell.length_b   1.000
_cell.length_c   1.000
_cell.angle_alpha   90.00
_cell.angle_beta   90.00
_cell.angle_gamma   90.00
#
_symmetry.space_group_name_H-M   'P 1'
#
loop_
_entity.id
_entity.type
_entity.pdbx_description
1 polymer ?
#
loop_
_entity_poly.entity_id
_entity_poly.type
_entity_poly.pdbx_seq_one_letter_code
_entity_poly.pdbx_strand_id
1 'polypeptide(L)'
;MATPVGKERVEAIQTVVPTKPTDPRQSRRITVSQNAGSAAVLQRRFHLLLCYNKGSSEDSGWQVAGQIKESLGRVLHDYPLLAGKLRWCDADLENVCTDSGT
;
A
#
# COMPACT_ATOMS: atom_id res chain seq x y z
N MET A 1 -26.35 -29.55 3.17
CA MET A 1 -26.86 -28.19 3.46
C MET A 1 -25.71 -27.22 3.22
N ALA A 2 -25.85 -26.30 2.27
CA ALA A 2 -24.83 -25.29 2.03
C ALA A 2 -24.95 -24.20 3.11
N THR A 3 -23.87 -23.95 3.84
CA THR A 3 -23.78 -22.86 4.82
C THR A 3 -24.00 -21.52 4.09
N PRO A 4 -24.84 -20.60 4.60
CA PRO A 4 -25.02 -19.32 3.94
C PRO A 4 -23.68 -18.59 3.91
N VAL A 5 -23.27 -18.12 2.73
CA VAL A 5 -22.12 -17.23 2.62
C VAL A 5 -22.49 -15.96 3.38
N GLY A 6 -21.85 -15.76 4.53
CA GLY A 6 -22.05 -14.57 5.36
C GLY A 6 -21.73 -13.33 4.55
N LYS A 7 -22.57 -12.30 4.67
CA LYS A 7 -22.37 -11.02 4.00
C LYS A 7 -21.21 -10.30 4.71
N GLU A 8 -20.06 -10.22 4.06
CA GLU A 8 -18.91 -9.51 4.63
C GLU A 8 -19.20 -8.01 4.75
N ARG A 9 -18.71 -7.40 5.83
CA ARG A 9 -18.86 -5.97 6.10
C ARG A 9 -17.47 -5.36 6.29
N VAL A 10 -17.25 -4.23 5.65
CA VAL A 10 -16.06 -3.40 5.92
C VAL A 10 -16.23 -2.74 7.27
N GLU A 11 -15.42 -3.13 8.24
CA GLU A 11 -15.42 -2.54 9.59
C GLU A 11 -14.70 -1.18 9.63
N ALA A 12 -13.59 -1.03 8.90
CA ALA A 12 -12.83 0.22 8.82
C ALA A 12 -11.97 0.31 7.55
N ILE A 13 -11.71 1.54 7.11
CA ILE A 13 -10.69 1.87 6.10
C ILE A 13 -9.69 2.80 6.78
N GLN A 14 -8.40 2.46 6.75
CA GLN A 14 -7.36 3.25 7.40
C GLN A 14 -6.19 3.48 6.45
N THR A 15 -5.62 4.68 6.54
CA THR A 15 -4.34 5.02 5.89
C THR A 15 -3.21 4.85 6.90
N VAL A 16 -2.10 4.29 6.44
CA VAL A 16 -0.87 4.16 7.23
C VAL A 16 0.19 5.08 6.65
N VAL A 17 0.86 5.82 7.52
CA VAL A 17 1.98 6.70 7.18
C VAL A 17 3.26 6.17 7.83
N PRO A 18 4.46 6.53 7.33
CA PRO A 18 5.71 6.23 8.00
C PRO A 18 5.66 6.65 9.48
N THR A 19 6.18 5.82 10.39
CA THR A 19 6.16 6.12 11.84
C THR A 19 7.10 7.25 12.25
N LYS A 20 8.04 7.63 11.38
CA LYS A 20 8.99 8.73 11.58
C LYS A 20 9.08 9.55 10.29
N PRO A 21 9.51 10.82 10.38
CA PRO A 21 9.81 11.61 9.20
C PRO A 21 10.81 10.91 8.28
N THR A 22 10.45 10.77 7.02
CA THR A 22 11.33 10.24 5.97
C THR A 22 12.16 11.38 5.38
N ASP A 23 13.31 11.06 4.82
CA ASP A 23 14.14 12.04 4.11
C ASP A 23 13.34 12.70 2.98
N PRO A 24 13.18 14.03 2.99
CA PRO A 24 12.39 14.72 1.98
C PRO A 24 13.00 14.53 0.59
N ARG A 25 12.14 14.45 -0.43
CA ARG A 25 12.50 14.43 -1.86
C ARG A 25 13.12 13.13 -2.40
N GLN A 26 12.97 12.00 -1.73
CA GLN A 26 13.26 10.73 -2.38
C GLN A 26 12.28 10.53 -3.56
N SER A 27 12.82 10.39 -4.75
CA SER A 27 12.05 10.09 -5.96
C SER A 27 12.73 9.04 -6.81
N ARG A 28 11.92 8.33 -7.60
CA ARG A 28 12.39 7.31 -8.54
C ARG A 28 11.70 7.50 -9.88
N ARG A 29 12.49 7.84 -10.90
CA ARG A 29 12.04 7.92 -12.29
C ARG A 29 11.75 6.52 -12.83
N ILE A 30 10.67 6.42 -13.58
CA ILE A 30 10.16 5.22 -14.24
C ILE A 30 10.05 5.57 -15.72
N THR A 31 10.98 5.04 -16.51
CA THR A 31 10.97 5.25 -17.96
C THR A 31 9.84 4.47 -18.59
N VAL A 32 8.99 5.15 -19.34
CA VAL A 32 7.85 4.56 -20.02
C VAL A 32 8.18 4.39 -21.50
N SER A 33 8.25 3.15 -21.98
CA SER A 33 8.49 2.89 -23.41
C SER A 33 7.38 3.52 -24.25
N GLN A 34 7.79 4.26 -25.30
CA GLN A 34 6.90 4.97 -26.22
C GLN A 34 6.02 4.03 -27.07
N ASN A 35 6.32 2.73 -27.11
CA ASN A 35 5.73 1.78 -28.06
C ASN A 35 4.50 1.00 -27.54
N ALA A 36 3.85 1.41 -26.46
CA ALA A 36 2.67 0.68 -26.00
C ALA A 36 1.69 1.58 -25.26
N GLY A 37 0.44 1.12 -25.11
CA GLY A 37 -0.50 1.60 -24.09
C GLY A 37 0.00 1.38 -22.65
N SER A 38 1.27 1.65 -22.39
CA SER A 38 2.05 1.42 -21.16
C SER A 38 1.64 2.35 -20.03
N ALA A 39 1.16 3.56 -20.34
CA ALA A 39 0.51 4.44 -19.38
C ALA A 39 -0.72 3.78 -18.72
N ALA A 40 -1.52 3.04 -19.50
CA ALA A 40 -2.71 2.34 -18.99
C ALA A 40 -2.34 1.15 -18.10
N VAL A 41 -1.17 0.52 -18.33
CA VAL A 41 -0.67 -0.57 -17.46
C VAL A 41 -0.33 -0.04 -16.07
N LEU A 42 0.22 1.17 -15.97
CA LEU A 42 0.56 1.79 -14.68
C LEU A 42 -0.67 2.37 -13.94
N GLN A 43 -1.82 2.45 -14.62
CA GLN A 43 -3.12 2.73 -13.99
C GLN A 43 -3.81 1.46 -13.47
N ARG A 44 -3.35 0.27 -13.86
CA ARG A 44 -3.86 -1.00 -13.32
C ARG A 44 -3.33 -1.22 -11.92
N ARG A 45 -4.14 -1.87 -11.09
CA ARG A 45 -3.75 -2.28 -9.73
C ARG A 45 -3.41 -3.76 -9.74
N PHE A 46 -2.30 -4.10 -9.09
CA PHE A 46 -1.98 -5.48 -8.78
C PHE A 46 -2.77 -5.88 -7.53
N HIS A 47 -3.67 -6.87 -7.67
CA HIS A 47 -4.49 -7.37 -6.58
C HIS A 47 -3.90 -8.69 -6.07
N LEU A 48 -3.56 -8.74 -4.79
CA LEU A 48 -3.06 -9.94 -4.11
C LEU A 48 -3.96 -10.25 -2.91
N LEU A 49 -4.33 -11.53 -2.76
CA LEU A 49 -5.10 -12.03 -1.62
C LEU A 49 -4.26 -13.06 -0.86
N LEU A 50 -4.08 -12.84 0.44
CA LEU A 50 -3.38 -13.76 1.33
C LEU A 50 -4.35 -14.25 2.41
N CYS A 51 -4.63 -15.55 2.42
CA CYS A 51 -5.54 -16.19 3.36
C CYS A 51 -4.74 -17.02 4.37
N TYR A 52 -4.93 -16.73 5.65
CA TYR A 52 -4.24 -17.43 6.75
C TYR A 52 -5.25 -18.12 7.65
N ASN A 53 -4.89 -19.30 8.14
CA ASN A 53 -5.62 -19.92 9.24
C ASN A 53 -5.39 -19.12 10.53
N LYS A 54 -6.37 -19.13 11.42
CA LYS A 54 -6.24 -18.48 12.73
C LYS A 54 -5.12 -19.15 13.52
N GLY A 55 -4.19 -18.35 14.06
CA GLY A 55 -3.07 -18.85 14.85
C GLY A 55 -3.49 -19.34 16.24
N SER A 56 -4.31 -18.54 16.93
CA SER A 56 -4.89 -18.87 18.23
C SER A 56 -6.38 -18.53 18.28
N SER A 57 -7.18 -19.29 19.05
CA SER A 57 -8.58 -18.94 19.30
C SER A 57 -8.74 -17.58 20.00
N GLU A 58 -7.72 -17.14 20.72
CA GLU A 58 -7.72 -15.87 21.47
C GLU A 58 -7.42 -14.65 20.60
N ASP A 59 -6.88 -14.83 19.37
CA ASP A 59 -6.56 -13.70 18.50
C ASP A 59 -7.83 -12.93 18.13
N SER A 60 -7.83 -11.62 18.36
CA SER A 60 -8.89 -10.73 17.89
C SER A 60 -8.51 -10.07 16.55
N GLY A 61 -9.50 -9.88 15.66
CA GLY A 61 -9.27 -9.19 14.39
C GLY A 61 -8.75 -7.75 14.59
N TRP A 62 -9.13 -7.10 15.70
CA TRP A 62 -8.66 -5.75 16.01
C TRP A 62 -7.18 -5.71 16.41
N GLN A 63 -6.70 -6.68 17.19
CA GLN A 63 -5.27 -6.80 17.52
C GLN A 63 -4.44 -7.03 16.26
N VAL A 64 -4.89 -7.94 15.38
CA VAL A 64 -4.22 -8.20 14.10
C VAL A 64 -4.19 -6.95 13.21
N ALA A 65 -5.30 -6.22 13.10
CA ALA A 65 -5.35 -4.96 12.37
C ALA A 65 -4.38 -3.91 12.94
N GLY A 66 -4.26 -3.82 14.26
CA GLY A 66 -3.29 -2.96 14.94
C GLY A 66 -1.84 -3.34 14.61
N GLN A 67 -1.51 -4.63 14.67
CA GLN A 67 -0.18 -5.15 14.32
C GLN A 67 0.17 -4.91 12.85
N ILE A 68 -0.78 -5.11 11.93
CA ILE A 68 -0.59 -4.80 10.50
C ILE A 68 -0.28 -3.32 10.32
N LYS A 69 -1.05 -2.44 10.97
CA LYS A 69 -0.83 -0.99 10.88
C LYS A 69 0.53 -0.57 11.42
N GLU A 70 0.90 -1.05 12.59
CA GLU A 70 2.17 -0.70 13.22
C GLU A 70 3.37 -1.22 12.41
N SER A 71 3.33 -2.49 12.01
CA SER A 71 4.41 -3.10 11.23
C SER A 71 4.56 -2.45 9.85
N LEU A 72 3.45 -2.16 9.15
CA LEU A 72 3.49 -1.45 7.87
C LEU A 72 4.07 -0.04 8.05
N GLY A 73 3.65 0.71 9.06
CA GLY A 73 4.19 2.05 9.32
C GLY A 73 5.71 2.05 9.58
N ARG A 74 6.24 1.01 10.24
CA ARG A 74 7.69 0.83 10.42
C ARG A 74 8.40 0.53 9.11
N VAL A 75 7.87 -0.36 8.28
CA VAL A 75 8.46 -0.67 6.96
C VAL A 75 8.43 0.54 6.02
N LEU A 76 7.39 1.36 6.08
CA LEU A 76 7.27 2.56 5.27
C LEU A 76 8.32 3.64 5.62
N HIS A 77 8.91 3.61 6.82
CA HIS A 77 10.07 4.46 7.13
C HIS A 77 11.31 4.05 6.33
N ASP A 78 11.58 2.74 6.24
CA ASP A 78 12.77 2.23 5.54
C ASP A 78 12.57 2.21 4.03
N TYR A 79 11.31 2.09 3.57
CA TYR A 79 10.92 2.04 2.16
C TYR A 79 9.84 3.08 1.82
N PRO A 80 10.17 4.38 1.90
CA PRO A 80 9.18 5.46 1.78
C PRO A 80 8.54 5.57 0.40
N LEU A 81 9.20 5.06 -0.65
CA LEU A 81 8.64 5.00 -2.01
C LEU A 81 7.37 4.15 -2.11
N LEU A 82 7.13 3.23 -1.17
CA LEU A 82 5.89 2.44 -1.11
C LEU A 82 4.68 3.28 -0.66
N ALA A 83 4.91 4.37 0.07
CA ALA A 83 3.91 5.38 0.41
C ALA A 83 3.94 6.58 -0.56
N GLY A 84 4.71 6.47 -1.65
CA GLY A 84 4.88 7.51 -2.64
C GLY A 84 3.67 7.68 -3.56
N LYS A 85 3.66 8.77 -4.31
CA LYS A 85 2.67 9.07 -5.34
C LYS A 85 3.33 9.07 -6.70
N LEU A 86 2.70 8.36 -7.62
CA LEU A 86 3.08 8.36 -9.01
C LEU A 86 2.62 9.67 -9.67
N ARG A 87 3.51 10.37 -10.36
CA ARG A 87 3.26 11.64 -11.06
C ARG A 87 3.88 11.60 -12.44
N TRP A 88 3.24 12.25 -13.41
CA TRP A 88 3.82 12.44 -14.74
C TRP A 88 4.89 13.53 -14.69
N CYS A 89 6.04 13.27 -15.33
CA CYS A 89 7.14 14.21 -15.51
C CYS A 89 7.56 14.14 -16.99
N ASP A 90 7.15 15.14 -17.76
CA ASP A 90 7.25 15.17 -19.21
C ASP A 90 6.62 13.93 -19.88
N ALA A 91 7.46 13.06 -20.46
CA ALA A 91 7.07 11.80 -21.11
C ALA A 91 7.23 10.56 -20.22
N ASP A 92 7.76 10.73 -19.00
CA ASP A 92 8.03 9.65 -18.06
C ASP A 92 7.13 9.76 -16.81
N LEU A 93 7.18 8.72 -15.98
CA LEU A 93 6.56 8.74 -14.65
C LEU A 93 7.64 8.85 -13.59
N GLU A 94 7.27 9.44 -12.47
CA GLU A 94 8.10 9.55 -11.29
C GLU A 94 7.28 9.10 -10.08
N ASN A 95 7.83 8.18 -9.30
CA ASN A 95 7.31 7.88 -7.98
C ASN A 95 8.02 8.80 -6.97
N VAL A 96 7.27 9.69 -6.33
CA VAL A 96 7.79 10.66 -5.37
C VAL A 96 7.30 10.27 -3.99
N CYS A 97 8.22 10.13 -3.02
CA CYS A 97 7.85 9.91 -1.63
C CYS A 97 6.89 11.00 -1.14
N THR A 98 5.91 10.62 -0.33
CA THR A 98 5.06 11.59 0.33
C THR A 98 5.87 12.18 1.48
N ASP A 99 6.30 13.45 1.34
CA ASP A 99 7.03 14.15 2.40
C ASP A 99 6.19 14.13 3.68
N SER A 100 6.69 13.42 4.69
CA SER A 100 6.00 13.26 5.99
C SER A 100 6.32 14.42 6.96
N GLY A 101 6.65 15.61 6.45
CA GLY A 101 6.99 16.74 7.31
C GLY A 101 7.04 18.10 6.60
N THR A 102 6.11 18.98 6.98
CA THR A 102 6.45 20.17 7.78
C THR A 102 5.62 20.13 9.05
#